data_AF-A0A6C0BKW7-F1
#
_entry.id   AF-A0A6C0BKW7-F1
#
_cell.length_a   1.000
_cell.length_b   1.000
_cell.length_c   1.000
_cell.angle_alpha   90.00
_cell.angle_beta   90.00
_cell.angle_gamma   90.00
#
_symmetry.space_group_name_H-M   'P 1'
#
loop_
_entity.id
_entity.type
_entity.pdbx_description
1 polymer ?
#
loop_
_entity_poly.entity_id
_entity_poly.type
_entity_poly.pdbx_seq_one_letter_code
_entity_poly.pdbx_strand_id
1 'polypeptide(L)'
;MSNNLNTQALDLLRHGAILLDMRTREEYCQGHFKGALLVVTPPPPLNQREMLILKDQLWWLLSTHTVNKYTHIVIYCRKGFRTKIAKQVIQELGYRNVLAWGGVEEPHLRKIFANQALICHHDPIS
;
A
#
# COMPACT_ATOMS: atom_id res chain seq x y z
N MET A 1 -11.14 -15.05 -11.86
CA MET A 1 -10.91 -13.58 -11.91
C MET A 1 -9.75 -13.12 -11.01
N SER A 2 -9.40 -13.83 -9.93
CA SER A 2 -8.30 -13.50 -9.01
C SER A 2 -6.87 -13.53 -9.61
N ASN A 3 -6.61 -14.38 -10.61
CA ASN A 3 -5.28 -14.45 -11.24
C ASN A 3 -4.89 -13.17 -12.00
N ASN A 4 -5.85 -12.38 -12.47
CA ASN A 4 -5.57 -11.17 -13.23
C ASN A 4 -5.00 -10.05 -12.33
N LEU A 5 -5.64 -9.80 -11.19
CA LEU A 5 -5.23 -8.71 -10.28
C LEU A 5 -3.81 -8.89 -9.71
N ASN A 6 -3.48 -10.13 -9.32
CA ASN A 6 -2.13 -10.44 -8.85
C ASN A 6 -1.09 -10.28 -9.96
N THR A 7 -1.39 -10.76 -11.16
CA THR A 7 -0.49 -10.64 -12.31
C THR A 7 -0.24 -9.17 -12.64
N GLN A 8 -1.30 -8.36 -12.66
CA GLN A 8 -1.21 -6.92 -12.90
C GLN A 8 -0.38 -6.22 -11.82
N ALA A 9 -0.64 -6.48 -10.54
CA ALA A 9 0.11 -5.86 -9.45
C ALA A 9 1.61 -6.23 -9.51
N LEU A 10 1.92 -7.51 -9.69
CA LEU A 10 3.30 -7.97 -9.79
C LEU A 10 4.02 -7.42 -11.01
N ASP A 11 3.32 -7.30 -12.15
CA ASP A 11 3.86 -6.69 -13.36
C ASP A 11 4.20 -5.21 -13.16
N LEU A 12 3.27 -4.44 -12.57
CA LEU A 12 3.52 -3.04 -12.22
C LEU A 12 4.72 -2.88 -11.28
N LEU A 13 4.83 -3.74 -10.26
CA LEU A 13 5.94 -3.72 -9.32
C LEU A 13 7.29 -4.04 -9.99
N ARG A 14 7.32 -4.97 -10.95
CA ARG A 14 8.53 -5.24 -11.77
C ARG A 14 8.96 -4.04 -12.60
N HIS A 15 8.00 -3.21 -13.02
CA HIS A 15 8.24 -1.98 -13.77
C HIS A 15 8.41 -0.74 -12.88
N GLY A 16 8.70 -0.92 -11.58
CA GLY A 16 9.06 0.18 -10.68
C GLY A 16 7.87 0.96 -10.09
N ALA A 17 6.69 0.35 -10.02
CA ALA A 17 5.57 0.95 -9.28
C ALA A 17 5.89 1.11 -7.79
N ILE A 18 5.35 2.17 -7.18
CA ILE A 18 5.44 2.40 -5.73
C ILE A 18 4.50 1.43 -5.03
N LEU A 19 5.00 0.70 -4.04
CA LEU A 19 4.20 -0.22 -3.21
C LEU A 19 3.90 0.41 -1.85
N LEU A 20 2.62 0.59 -1.52
CA LEU A 20 2.20 1.13 -0.22
C LEU A 20 1.51 0.06 0.63
N ASP A 21 1.96 -0.04 1.88
CA ASP A 21 1.28 -0.77 2.94
C ASP A 21 0.42 0.19 3.77
N MET A 22 -0.90 0.06 3.66
CA MET A 22 -1.88 0.88 4.39
C MET A 22 -2.28 0.21 5.71
N ARG A 23 -1.36 -0.48 6.39
CA ARG A 23 -1.61 -1.19 7.66
C ARG A 23 -1.18 -0.37 8.88
N THR A 24 -1.42 -0.90 10.08
CA THR A 24 -0.82 -0.36 11.30
C THR A 24 0.66 -0.73 11.37
N ARG A 25 1.42 -0.05 12.24
CA ARG A 25 2.83 -0.36 12.44
C ARG A 25 3.03 -1.80 12.93
N GLU A 26 2.18 -2.27 13.82
CA GLU A 26 2.23 -3.62 14.39
C GLU A 26 2.02 -4.67 13.29
N GLU A 27 1.02 -4.46 12.42
CA GLU A 27 0.76 -5.34 11.28
C GLU A 27 1.93 -5.36 10.27
N TYR A 28 2.60 -4.22 10.04
CA TYR A 28 3.77 -4.11 9.17
C TYR A 28 5.00 -4.80 9.78
N CYS A 29 5.21 -4.65 11.09
CA CYS A 29 6.30 -5.26 11.84
C CYS A 29 6.15 -6.78 12.04
N GLN A 30 4.96 -7.33 11.82
CA GLN A 30 4.73 -8.78 11.73
C GLN A 30 5.13 -9.36 10.37
N GLY A 31 5.53 -8.50 9.43
CA GLY A 31 5.96 -8.84 8.10
C GLY A 31 5.17 -8.05 7.05
N HIS A 32 5.84 -7.71 5.95
CA HIS A 32 5.31 -6.91 4.86
C HIS A 32 5.98 -7.30 3.53
N PHE A 33 5.41 -6.88 2.41
CA PHE A 33 6.03 -7.09 1.10
C PHE A 33 7.35 -6.32 1.01
N LYS A 34 8.43 -6.95 0.52
CA LYS A 34 9.73 -6.28 0.32
C LYS A 34 9.57 -5.00 -0.50
N GLY A 35 10.14 -3.90 0.00
CA GLY A 35 10.07 -2.58 -0.66
C GLY A 35 8.73 -1.85 -0.48
N ALA A 36 7.80 -2.40 0.29
CA ALA A 36 6.57 -1.68 0.65
C ALA A 36 6.87 -0.54 1.61
N LEU A 37 6.38 0.65 1.28
CA LEU A 37 6.43 1.82 2.14
C LEU A 37 5.20 1.84 3.04
N LEU A 38 5.42 1.95 4.36
CA LEU A 38 4.33 2.01 5.33
C LEU A 38 3.66 3.39 5.33
N VAL A 39 2.35 3.42 5.17
CA VAL A 39 1.48 4.56 5.47
C VAL A 39 0.56 4.16 6.63
N VAL A 40 0.89 4.61 7.83
CA VAL A 40 0.23 4.14 9.06
C VAL A 40 -1.23 4.52 9.02
N THR A 41 -2.09 3.51 8.88
CA THR A 41 -3.54 3.68 8.73
C THR A 41 -4.28 2.77 9.71
N PRO A 42 -5.02 3.33 10.69
CA PRO A 42 -5.75 2.53 11.67
C PRO A 42 -6.90 1.76 10.99
N PRO A 43 -7.45 0.73 11.66
CA PRO A 43 -8.63 0.03 11.16
C PRO A 43 -9.81 1.00 10.98
N PRO A 44 -10.60 0.86 9.89
CA PRO A 44 -11.77 1.69 9.66
C PRO A 44 -12.88 1.42 10.71
N PRO A 45 -13.81 2.36 10.93
CA PRO A 45 -13.96 3.65 10.22
C PRO A 45 -12.90 4.69 10.62
N LEU A 46 -12.51 5.55 9.67
CA LEU A 46 -11.61 6.67 9.95
C LEU A 46 -12.41 7.93 10.30
N ASN A 47 -12.01 8.63 11.36
CA ASN A 47 -12.55 9.94 11.71
C ASN A 47 -11.90 11.07 10.89
N GLN A 48 -12.40 12.30 11.03
CA GLN A 48 -11.89 13.45 10.27
C GLN A 48 -10.40 13.71 10.50
N ARG A 49 -9.92 13.58 11.73
CA ARG A 49 -8.49 13.77 12.07
C ARG A 49 -7.63 12.70 11.41
N GLU A 50 -8.06 11.45 11.43
CA GLU A 50 -7.37 10.33 10.77
C GLU A 50 -7.35 10.49 9.24
N MET A 51 -8.43 11.01 8.65
CA MET A 51 -8.48 11.34 7.23
C MET A 51 -7.49 12.44 6.84
N LEU A 52 -7.35 13.49 7.67
CA LEU A 52 -6.36 14.55 7.45
C LEU A 52 -4.93 14.01 7.55
N ILE A 53 -4.63 13.25 8.61
CA ILE A 53 -3.32 12.62 8.81
C ILE A 53 -2.96 11.68 7.66
N LEU A 54 -3.93 10.89 7.17
CA LEU A 54 -3.73 10.01 6.01
C LEU A 54 -3.38 10.80 4.75
N LYS A 55 -4.10 11.90 4.49
CA LYS A 55 -3.84 12.78 3.34
C LYS A 55 -2.45 13.41 3.41
N ASP A 56 -2.04 13.91 4.57
CA ASP A 56 -0.73 14.53 4.77
C ASP A 56 0.41 13.52 4.58
N GLN A 57 0.28 12.32 5.15
CA GLN A 57 1.25 11.23 4.97
C GLN A 57 1.39 10.85 3.49
N LEU A 58 0.27 10.65 2.78
CA LEU A 58 0.28 10.30 1.37
C LEU A 58 0.84 11.42 0.49
N TRP A 59 0.51 12.68 0.79
CA TRP A 59 1.07 13.82 0.08
C TRP A 59 2.58 13.89 0.23
N TRP A 60 3.09 13.78 1.46
CA TRP A 60 4.52 13.86 1.74
C TRP A 60 5.28 12.70 1.09
N LEU A 61 4.79 11.47 1.28
CA LEU A 61 5.43 10.27 0.72
C LEU A 61 5.45 10.31 -0.80
N LEU A 62 4.32 10.58 -1.45
CA LEU A 62 4.27 10.55 -2.91
C LEU A 62 5.06 11.70 -3.54
N SER A 63 5.08 12.89 -2.92
CA SER A 63 5.85 14.04 -3.42
C SER A 63 7.36 13.85 -3.26
N THR A 64 7.80 13.07 -2.27
CA THR A 64 9.23 12.73 -2.09
C THR A 64 9.71 11.62 -3.02
N HIS A 65 8.81 10.72 -3.44
CA HIS A 65 9.18 9.57 -4.27
C HIS A 65 8.95 9.80 -5.77
N THR A 66 8.03 10.69 -6.16
CA THR A 66 7.79 10.99 -7.58
C THR A 66 7.12 12.35 -7.82
N VAL A 67 7.63 13.07 -8.81
CA VAL A 67 6.98 14.27 -9.38
C VAL A 67 5.95 13.92 -10.46
N ASN A 68 6.02 12.70 -11.02
CA ASN A 68 5.15 12.25 -12.11
C ASN A 68 3.84 11.68 -11.56
N LYS A 69 2.72 12.37 -11.81
CA LYS A 69 1.37 11.96 -11.39
C LYS A 69 0.83 10.72 -12.13
N TYR A 70 1.56 10.22 -13.14
CA TYR A 70 1.30 8.97 -13.85
C TYR A 70 2.14 7.80 -13.35
N THR A 71 2.99 7.98 -12.33
CA THR A 71 3.66 6.85 -11.68
C THR A 71 2.62 5.85 -11.17
N HIS A 72 2.84 4.56 -11.43
CA HIS A 72 1.97 3.50 -10.95
C HIS A 72 2.16 3.31 -9.44
N ILE A 73 1.05 3.20 -8.72
CA ILE A 73 1.00 3.01 -7.28
C ILE A 73 0.16 1.77 -7.00
N VAL A 74 0.76 0.79 -6.35
CA VAL A 74 0.10 -0.43 -5.88
C VAL A 74 -0.09 -0.31 -4.38
N ILE A 75 -1.31 -0.49 -3.90
CA ILE A 75 -1.63 -0.36 -2.48
C ILE A 75 -2.28 -1.64 -1.95
N TYR A 76 -1.88 -2.06 -0.76
CA TYR A 76 -2.51 -3.20 -0.07
C TYR A 76 -2.78 -2.86 1.40
N CYS A 77 -3.60 -3.67 2.05
CA CYS A 77 -3.80 -3.59 3.50
C CYS A 77 -4.09 -4.98 4.08
N ARG A 78 -4.77 -5.07 5.23
CA ARG A 78 -5.17 -6.37 5.80
C ARG A 78 -6.37 -7.04 5.12
N LYS A 79 -7.48 -6.30 4.95
CA LYS A 79 -8.80 -6.83 4.47
C LYS A 79 -9.39 -6.05 3.29
N GLY A 80 -8.58 -5.30 2.54
CA GLY A 80 -9.02 -4.53 1.37
C GLY A 80 -9.82 -3.23 1.63
N PHE A 81 -10.24 -2.92 2.86
CA PHE A 81 -11.01 -1.68 3.12
C PHE A 81 -10.16 -0.42 3.06
N ARG A 82 -8.98 -0.43 3.68
CA ARG A 82 -8.09 0.76 3.76
C ARG A 82 -7.57 1.17 2.38
N THR A 83 -7.39 0.22 1.47
CA THR A 83 -6.98 0.52 0.09
C THR A 83 -8.04 1.30 -0.69
N LYS A 84 -9.34 1.08 -0.42
CA LYS A 84 -10.41 1.86 -1.07
C LYS A 84 -10.36 3.33 -0.66
N ILE A 85 -10.21 3.59 0.64
CA ILE A 85 -10.08 4.94 1.19
C ILE A 85 -8.81 5.61 0.65
N ALA A 86 -7.67 4.93 0.77
CA ALA A 86 -6.39 5.45 0.31
C ALA A 86 -6.39 5.73 -1.19
N LYS A 87 -7.01 4.87 -2.01
CA LYS A 87 -7.13 5.11 -3.46
C LYS A 87 -7.83 6.43 -3.77
N GLN A 88 -8.93 6.74 -3.07
CA GLN A 88 -9.65 8.00 -3.25
C GLN A 88 -8.76 9.18 -2.89
N VAL A 89 -8.10 9.14 -1.73
CA VAL A 89 -7.19 10.21 -1.28
C VAL A 89 -6.03 10.41 -2.27
N ILE A 90 -5.42 9.34 -2.75
CA ILE A 90 -4.32 9.41 -3.74
C ILE A 90 -4.79 10.02 -5.06
N GLN A 91 -6.01 9.69 -5.50
CA GLN A 91 -6.62 10.26 -6.70
C GLN A 91 -6.94 11.76 -6.52
N GLU A 92 -7.40 12.17 -5.34
CA GLU A 92 -7.60 13.58 -4.99
C GLU A 92 -6.28 14.38 -4.98
N LEU A 93 -5.16 13.72 -4.66
CA LEU A 93 -3.80 14.29 -4.75
C LEU A 93 -3.26 14.33 -6.21
N GLY A 94 -4.08 13.90 -7.18
CA GLY A 94 -3.83 14.02 -8.62
C GLY A 94 -3.17 12.79 -9.27
N TYR A 95 -2.87 11.73 -8.51
CA TYR A 95 -2.24 10.53 -9.06
C TYR A 95 -3.29 9.62 -9.72
N ARG A 96 -3.07 9.26 -10.98
CA ARG A 96 -4.09 8.58 -11.79
C ARG A 96 -3.99 7.05 -11.77
N ASN A 97 -2.77 6.53 -11.62
CA ASN A 97 -2.47 5.13 -11.83
C ASN A 97 -2.38 4.37 -10.50
N VAL A 98 -3.53 4.19 -9.84
CA VAL A 98 -3.62 3.56 -8.51
C VAL A 98 -4.34 2.21 -8.56
N LEU A 99 -3.61 1.14 -8.24
CA LEU A 99 -4.12 -0.22 -8.15
C LEU A 99 -4.33 -0.62 -6.69
N ALA A 100 -5.60 -0.81 -6.30
CA ALA A 100 -5.93 -1.42 -5.02
C ALA A 100 -5.78 -2.95 -5.11
N TRP A 101 -4.65 -3.46 -4.63
CA TRP A 101 -4.32 -4.88 -4.71
C TRP A 101 -5.16 -5.75 -3.77
N GLY A 102 -5.64 -5.16 -2.66
CA GLY A 102 -6.60 -5.78 -1.74
C GLY A 102 -6.04 -5.98 -0.34
N GLY A 103 -6.53 -7.01 0.34
CA GLY A 103 -6.13 -7.40 1.68
C GLY A 103 -5.25 -8.64 1.70
N VAL A 104 -4.18 -8.67 2.51
CA VAL A 104 -3.34 -9.87 2.68
C VAL A 104 -4.09 -11.07 3.27
N GLU A 105 -5.25 -10.86 3.89
CA GLU A 105 -6.12 -11.95 4.34
C GLU A 105 -7.07 -12.47 3.25
N GLU A 106 -7.20 -11.76 2.12
CA GLU A 106 -8.04 -12.18 1.00
C GLU A 106 -7.40 -13.34 0.23
N PRO A 107 -8.17 -14.34 -0.24
CA PRO A 107 -7.61 -15.57 -0.79
C PRO A 107 -6.61 -15.39 -1.93
N HIS A 108 -6.77 -14.36 -2.77
CA HIS A 108 -5.86 -14.13 -3.90
C HIS A 108 -4.51 -13.61 -3.45
N LEU A 109 -4.46 -12.74 -2.43
CA LEU A 109 -3.22 -12.12 -1.98
C LEU A 109 -2.54 -12.93 -0.87
N ARG A 110 -3.32 -13.64 -0.04
CA ARG A 110 -2.85 -14.43 1.10
C ARG A 110 -1.75 -15.42 0.73
N LYS A 111 -1.89 -16.12 -0.40
CA LYS A 111 -0.89 -17.10 -0.85
C LYS A 111 0.43 -16.43 -1.23
N ILE A 112 0.38 -15.25 -1.84
CA ILE A 112 1.57 -14.50 -2.24
C ILE A 112 2.25 -13.93 -1.00
N PHE A 113 1.46 -13.36 -0.09
CA PHE A 113 1.97 -12.78 1.15
C PHE A 113 2.64 -13.83 2.05
N ALA A 114 2.06 -15.02 2.18
CA ALA A 114 2.62 -16.11 2.97
C ALA A 114 3.92 -16.70 2.37
N ASN A 115 4.11 -16.59 1.05
CA ASN A 115 5.27 -17.13 0.33
C ASN A 115 6.38 -16.10 0.09
N GLN A 116 6.21 -14.86 0.57
CA GLN A 116 7.28 -13.87 0.50
C GLN A 116 8.18 -13.93 1.73
N ALA A 117 9.46 -13.63 1.52
CA ALA A 117 10.38 -13.33 2.60
C ALA A 117 9.86 -12.09 3.35
N LEU A 118 9.21 -12.34 4.49
CA LEU A 118 8.73 -11.32 5.41
C LEU A 118 9.98 -10.64 6.01
N ILE A 119 10.44 -9.56 5.37
CA ILE A 119 11.55 -8.77 5.91
C ILE A 119 10.95 -7.86 6.96
N CYS A 120 11.14 -8.16 8.24
CA CYS A 120 10.97 -7.16 9.28
C CYS A 120 12.24 -6.32 9.29
N HIS A 121 12.25 -5.15 8.64
CA HIS A 121 13.24 -4.11 8.96
C HIS A 121 12.90 -3.54 10.36
N HIS A 122 13.18 -4.30 11.41
CA HIS A 122 13.93 -3.69 12.49
C HIS A 122 15.35 -3.63 11.94
N ASP A 123 15.80 -2.46 11.52
CA ASP A 123 17.15 -2.05 11.89
C ASP A 123 17.37 -0.55 11.67
N PRO A 124 17.91 0.16 12.66
CA PRO A 124 18.64 1.38 12.40
C PRO A 124 19.97 1.00 11.74
N ILE A 125 20.18 1.44 10.50
CA ILE A 125 21.49 1.59 9.85
C ILE A 125 22.31 0.29 9.67
N SER A 126 22.50 -0.10 8.41
CA SER A 126 23.70 -0.82 7.96
C SER A 126 24.13 -0.31 6.59
#